data_AF-A0A5B8VKU6-F1
#
_entry.id   AF-A0A5B8VKU6-F1
#
_cell.length_a   1.000
_cell.length_b   1.000
_cell.length_c   1.000
_cell.angle_alpha   90.00
_cell.angle_beta   90.00
_cell.angle_gamma   90.00
#
_symmetry.space_group_name_H-M   'P 1'
#
loop_
_entity.id
_entity.type
_entity.pdbx_description
1 polymer ?
#
loop_
_entity_poly.entity_id
_entity_poly.type
_entity_poly.pdbx_seq_one_letter_code
_entity_poly.pdbx_strand_id
1 'polypeptide(L)'
;MEQQKNSLMIYGIVVTLLLILLIILAITVYRQINKLKAAKKIITSAHEHLQNTNIKLSEANSIKEKYIAFFFDFYSKFYNKIERFTVQVEEKARDRKIDEIKFLINNIHLKREKEALLLNFDKIFLSLFPGFVEGFNALLRPEEAIKLKEGELLNPDLRIFALIRMGIHDTDKIADILEYSVNTIYAYKAKIKNKAIVNKDEFEREVMQIKAI
;
A
#
# COMPACT_ATOMS: atom_id res chain seq x y z
N MET A 1 72.98 55.17 10.93
CA MET A 1 71.67 55.32 10.24
C MET A 1 71.35 54.15 9.30
N GLU A 2 72.33 53.53 8.62
CA GLU A 2 72.06 52.37 7.73
C GLU A 2 71.58 51.09 8.45
N GLN A 3 72.13 50.75 9.61
CA GLN A 3 71.69 49.56 10.38
C GLN A 3 70.22 49.65 10.85
N GLN A 4 69.77 50.83 11.29
CA GLN A 4 68.36 51.07 11.65
C GLN A 4 67.43 50.92 10.44
N LYS A 5 67.88 51.36 9.25
CA LYS A 5 67.11 51.26 8.00
C LYS A 5 66.94 49.80 7.54
N ASN A 6 67.97 48.97 7.72
CA ASN A 6 67.92 47.55 7.40
C ASN A 6 66.99 46.76 8.33
N SER A 7 67.00 47.04 9.64
CA SER A 7 66.06 46.41 10.58
C SER A 7 64.60 46.75 10.25
N LEU A 8 64.31 48.02 9.94
CA LEU A 8 62.96 48.46 9.54
C LEU A 8 62.48 47.77 8.24
N MET A 9 63.38 47.57 7.27
CA MET A 9 63.07 46.80 6.05
C MET A 9 62.72 45.33 6.35
N ILE A 10 63.49 44.67 7.22
CA ILE A 10 63.24 43.26 7.61
C ILE A 10 61.88 43.13 8.31
N TYR A 11 61.56 44.04 9.25
CA TYR A 11 60.26 44.05 9.91
C TYR A 11 59.11 44.22 8.90
N GLY A 12 59.26 45.12 7.91
CA GLY A 12 58.26 45.31 6.86
C GLY A 12 58.01 44.08 5.99
N ILE A 13 59.08 43.35 5.65
CA ILE A 13 58.98 42.09 4.89
C ILE A 13 58.25 41.02 5.71
N VAL A 14 58.63 40.83 6.98
CA VAL A 14 57.99 39.85 7.87
C VAL A 14 56.50 40.15 8.05
N VAL A 15 56.15 41.42 8.30
CA VAL A 15 54.74 41.84 8.43
C VAL A 15 53.96 41.58 7.14
N THR A 16 54.54 41.87 5.98
CA THR A 16 53.90 41.62 4.68
C THR A 16 53.67 40.12 4.45
N LEU A 17 54.66 39.27 4.77
CA LEU A 17 54.53 37.82 4.68
C LEU A 17 53.44 37.28 5.64
N LEU A 18 53.38 37.80 6.87
CA LEU A 18 52.34 37.45 7.82
C LEU A 18 50.94 37.85 7.33
N LEU A 19 50.80 39.03 6.72
CA LEU A 19 49.53 39.47 6.14
C LEU A 19 49.10 38.58 4.97
N ILE A 20 50.03 38.21 4.08
CA ILE A 20 49.76 37.28 2.98
C ILE A 20 49.29 35.92 3.54
N LEU A 21 49.98 35.40 4.56
CA LEU A 21 49.60 34.16 5.23
C LEU A 21 48.19 34.24 5.83
N LEU A 22 47.85 35.33 6.52
CA LEU A 22 46.50 35.56 7.06
C LEU A 22 45.43 35.58 5.98
N ILE A 23 45.70 36.22 4.83
CA ILE A 23 44.76 36.25 3.69
C ILE A 23 44.55 34.84 3.14
N ILE A 24 45.61 34.06 2.96
CA ILE A 24 45.52 32.67 2.48
C ILE A 24 44.70 31.80 3.44
N LEU A 25 44.94 31.94 4.76
CA LEU A 25 44.17 31.24 5.79
C LEU A 25 42.69 31.66 5.75
N ALA A 26 42.40 32.96 5.65
CA ALA A 26 41.03 33.47 5.57
C ALA A 26 40.27 32.93 4.35
N ILE A 27 40.92 32.92 3.16
CA ILE A 27 40.35 32.34 1.93
C ILE A 27 40.09 30.84 2.11
N THR A 28 41.01 30.13 2.73
CA THR A 28 40.89 28.68 2.98
C THR A 28 39.74 28.38 3.93
N VAL A 29 39.63 29.09 5.05
CA VAL A 29 38.52 28.97 6.01
C VAL A 29 37.18 29.29 5.34
N TYR A 30 37.10 30.36 4.56
CA TYR A 30 35.88 30.72 3.83
C TYR A 30 35.44 29.63 2.86
N ARG A 31 36.38 29.05 2.10
CA ARG A 31 36.12 27.92 1.20
C ARG A 31 35.66 26.67 1.97
N GLN A 32 36.27 26.37 3.12
CA GLN A 32 35.89 25.24 3.96
C GLN A 32 34.48 25.41 4.55
N ILE A 33 34.13 26.60 5.04
CA ILE A 33 32.79 26.90 5.56
C ILE A 33 31.74 26.69 4.48
N ASN A 34 31.99 27.15 3.25
CA ASN A 34 31.03 26.97 2.16
C ASN A 34 30.86 25.50 1.77
N LYS A 35 31.96 24.72 1.72
CA LYS A 35 31.89 23.27 1.52
C LYS A 35 31.11 22.57 2.63
N LEU A 36 31.35 22.93 3.89
CA LEU A 36 30.66 22.36 5.04
C LEU A 36 29.16 22.68 5.02
N LYS A 37 28.78 23.93 4.67
CA LYS A 37 27.38 24.32 4.51
C LYS A 37 26.68 23.52 3.41
N ALA A 38 27.34 23.34 2.25
CA ALA A 38 26.80 22.54 1.15
C ALA A 38 26.62 21.07 1.56
N ALA A 39 27.64 20.47 2.18
CA ALA A 39 27.58 19.09 2.68
C ALA A 39 26.47 18.91 3.72
N LYS A 40 26.36 19.84 4.68
CA LYS A 40 25.30 19.82 5.71
C LYS A 40 23.92 19.90 5.07
N LYS A 41 23.71 20.77 4.07
CA LYS A 41 22.43 20.88 3.36
C LYS A 41 22.04 19.58 2.68
N ILE A 42 22.99 18.90 2.01
CA ILE A 42 22.76 17.60 1.37
C ILE A 42 22.37 16.55 2.42
N ILE A 43 23.11 16.47 3.52
CA ILE A 43 22.85 15.51 4.60
C ILE A 43 21.47 15.77 5.23
N THR A 44 21.12 17.02 5.51
CA THR A 44 19.81 17.37 6.08
C THR A 44 18.68 16.99 5.14
N SER A 45 18.79 17.34 3.85
CA SER A 45 17.76 16.99 2.85
C SER A 45 17.64 15.47 2.67
N ALA A 46 18.75 14.74 2.65
CA ALA A 46 18.74 13.28 2.60
C ALA A 46 18.11 12.67 3.86
N HIS A 47 18.38 13.23 5.04
CA HIS A 47 17.79 12.78 6.30
C HIS A 47 16.27 12.99 6.33
N GLU A 48 15.79 14.17 5.93
CA GLU A 48 14.36 14.47 5.82
C GLU A 48 13.66 13.52 4.83
N HIS A 49 14.30 13.25 3.69
CA HIS A 49 13.76 12.30 2.70
C HIS A 49 13.71 10.88 3.25
N LEU A 50 14.76 10.44 3.95
CA LEU A 50 14.81 9.12 4.60
C LEU A 50 13.74 8.99 5.68
N GLN A 51 13.56 10.02 6.53
CA GLN A 51 12.52 10.04 7.56
C GLN A 51 11.12 9.94 6.94
N ASN A 52 10.83 10.73 5.90
CA ASN A 52 9.54 10.67 5.20
C ASN A 52 9.29 9.28 4.57
N THR A 53 10.34 8.67 4.00
CA THR A 53 10.25 7.32 3.42
C THR A 53 10.00 6.27 4.49
N ASN A 54 10.67 6.37 5.64
CA ASN A 54 10.44 5.47 6.78
C ASN A 54 9.03 5.61 7.36
N ILE A 55 8.49 6.83 7.46
CA ILE A 55 7.10 7.05 7.90
C ILE A 55 6.13 6.32 6.95
N LYS A 56 6.24 6.56 5.64
CA LYS A 56 5.39 5.89 4.64
C LYS A 56 5.53 4.37 4.67
N LEU A 57 6.74 3.87 4.87
CA LEU A 57 6.99 2.43 4.98
C LEU A 57 6.36 1.85 6.26
N SER A 58 6.44 2.57 7.37
CA SER A 58 5.82 2.18 8.64
C SER A 58 4.30 2.17 8.54
N GLU A 59 3.71 3.17 7.88
CA GLU A 59 2.27 3.22 7.57
C GLU A 59 1.87 2.00 6.73
N ALA A 60 2.58 1.74 5.62
CA ALA A 60 2.34 0.58 4.77
C ALA A 60 2.47 -0.76 5.52
N ASN A 61 3.41 -0.88 6.47
CA ASN A 61 3.56 -2.06 7.30
C ASN A 61 2.38 -2.23 8.27
N SER A 62 1.94 -1.15 8.91
CA SER A 62 0.75 -1.15 9.79
C SER A 62 -0.51 -1.62 9.05
N ILE A 63 -0.71 -1.21 7.79
CA ILE A 63 -1.79 -1.70 6.92
C ILE A 63 -1.69 -3.21 6.72
N LYS A 64 -0.48 -3.70 6.38
CA LYS A 64 -0.23 -5.14 6.19
C LYS A 64 -0.49 -5.94 7.46
N GLU A 65 -0.06 -5.45 8.61
CA GLU A 65 -0.30 -6.09 9.91
C GLU A 65 -1.79 -6.19 10.23
N LYS A 66 -2.55 -5.10 10.02
CA LYS A 66 -4.01 -5.11 10.16
C LYS A 66 -4.66 -6.12 9.22
N TYR A 67 -4.26 -6.15 7.96
CA TYR A 67 -4.75 -7.12 6.98
C TYR A 67 -4.51 -8.57 7.42
N ILE A 68 -3.29 -8.88 7.88
CA ILE A 68 -2.94 -10.22 8.37
C ILE A 68 -3.79 -10.58 9.60
N ALA A 69 -3.94 -9.67 10.56
CA ALA A 69 -4.75 -9.89 11.76
C ALA A 69 -6.22 -10.20 11.40
N PHE A 70 -6.82 -9.44 10.48
CA PHE A 70 -8.17 -9.70 9.99
C PHE A 70 -8.29 -11.05 9.28
N PHE A 71 -7.30 -11.43 8.47
CA PHE A 71 -7.31 -12.73 7.80
C PHE A 71 -7.26 -13.89 8.81
N PHE A 72 -6.42 -13.78 9.85
CA PHE A 72 -6.37 -14.78 10.92
C PHE A 72 -7.68 -14.85 11.72
N ASP A 73 -8.33 -13.73 12.02
CA ASP A 73 -9.65 -13.71 12.67
C ASP A 73 -10.71 -14.43 11.82
N PHE A 74 -10.77 -14.13 10.52
CA PHE A 74 -11.67 -14.81 9.60
C PHE A 74 -11.37 -16.31 9.51
N TYR A 75 -10.10 -16.68 9.32
CA TYR A 75 -9.69 -18.07 9.19
C TYR A 75 -9.94 -18.86 10.47
N SER A 76 -9.71 -18.27 11.65
CA SER A 76 -10.03 -18.90 12.93
C SER A 76 -11.54 -19.15 13.09
N LYS A 77 -12.39 -18.17 12.73
CA LYS A 77 -13.85 -18.35 12.75
C LYS A 77 -14.31 -19.46 11.79
N PHE A 78 -13.72 -19.51 10.60
CA PHE A 78 -14.01 -20.56 9.62
C PHE A 78 -13.55 -21.93 10.11
N TYR A 79 -12.31 -22.03 10.63
CA TYR A 79 -11.76 -23.25 11.20
C TYR A 79 -12.67 -23.80 12.31
N ASN A 80 -13.05 -22.97 13.28
CA ASN A 80 -13.94 -23.36 14.38
C ASN A 80 -15.31 -23.86 13.87
N LYS A 81 -15.78 -23.33 12.73
CA LYS A 81 -17.03 -23.78 12.11
C LYS A 81 -16.89 -25.18 11.50
N ILE A 82 -15.78 -25.42 10.79
CA ILE A 82 -15.46 -26.74 10.23
C ILE A 82 -15.26 -27.76 11.36
N GLU A 83 -14.51 -27.41 12.40
CA GLU A 83 -14.29 -28.26 13.57
C GLU A 83 -15.63 -28.68 14.21
N ARG A 84 -16.52 -27.73 14.52
CA ARG A 84 -17.85 -28.04 15.07
C ARG A 84 -18.68 -28.91 14.14
N PHE A 85 -18.56 -28.73 12.82
CA PHE A 85 -19.27 -29.57 11.87
C PHE A 85 -18.71 -31.00 11.87
N THR A 86 -17.39 -31.16 11.83
CA THR A 86 -16.71 -32.46 11.88
C THR A 86 -17.07 -33.22 13.17
N VAL A 87 -17.00 -32.58 14.33
CA VAL A 87 -17.35 -33.20 15.62
C VAL A 87 -18.81 -33.69 15.61
N GLN A 88 -19.75 -32.86 15.13
CA GLN A 88 -21.16 -33.27 15.03
C GLN A 88 -21.34 -34.47 14.11
N VAL A 89 -20.69 -34.48 12.94
CA VAL A 89 -20.77 -35.59 12.00
C VAL A 89 -20.19 -36.87 12.60
N GLU A 90 -19.04 -36.80 13.26
CA GLU A 90 -18.39 -37.94 13.92
C GLU A 90 -19.27 -38.55 15.03
N GLU A 91 -19.88 -37.70 15.88
CA GLU A 91 -20.79 -38.14 16.93
C GLU A 91 -22.00 -38.88 16.35
N LYS A 92 -22.65 -38.32 15.33
CA LYS A 92 -23.81 -38.96 14.68
C LYS A 92 -23.42 -40.22 13.91
N ALA A 93 -22.23 -40.26 13.32
CA ALA A 93 -21.74 -41.44 12.62
C ALA A 93 -21.49 -42.60 13.59
N ARG A 94 -20.87 -42.32 14.75
CA ARG A 94 -20.66 -43.31 15.82
C ARG A 94 -21.97 -43.91 16.33
N ASP A 95 -22.99 -43.07 16.47
CA ASP A 95 -24.35 -43.48 16.86
C ASP A 95 -25.14 -44.17 15.71
N ARG A 96 -24.56 -44.30 14.51
CA ARG A 96 -25.22 -44.81 13.29
C ARG A 96 -26.46 -44.01 12.87
N LYS A 97 -26.53 -42.72 13.24
CA LYS A 97 -27.63 -41.79 12.95
C LYS A 97 -27.48 -41.15 11.56
N ILE A 98 -27.56 -41.96 10.51
CA ILE A 98 -27.34 -41.52 9.12
C ILE A 98 -28.31 -40.41 8.68
N ASP A 99 -29.57 -40.46 9.10
CA ASP A 99 -30.55 -39.44 8.72
C ASP A 99 -30.28 -38.08 9.39
N GLU A 100 -29.71 -38.08 10.59
CA GLU A 100 -29.27 -36.83 11.24
C GLU A 100 -28.05 -36.22 10.53
N ILE A 101 -27.13 -37.05 10.02
CA ILE A 101 -26.00 -36.56 9.19
C ILE A 101 -26.52 -35.93 7.90
N LYS A 102 -27.49 -36.57 7.22
CA LYS A 102 -28.12 -36.00 6.03
C LYS A 102 -28.79 -34.66 6.34
N PHE A 103 -29.47 -34.56 7.48
CA PHE A 103 -30.07 -33.31 7.94
C PHE A 103 -29.01 -32.22 8.17
N LEU A 104 -27.88 -32.53 8.83
CA LEU A 104 -26.78 -31.59 9.02
C LEU A 104 -26.22 -31.07 7.70
N ILE A 105 -25.96 -31.95 6.73
CA ILE A 105 -25.44 -31.59 5.40
C ILE A 105 -26.44 -30.69 4.66
N ASN A 106 -27.74 -31.05 4.68
CA ASN A 106 -28.77 -30.30 3.97
C ASN A 106 -29.02 -28.90 4.55
N ASN A 107 -28.67 -28.67 5.83
CA ASN A 107 -28.76 -27.36 6.47
C ASN A 107 -27.56 -26.45 6.17
N ILE A 108 -26.55 -26.92 5.43
CA ILE A 108 -25.45 -26.06 4.98
C ILE A 108 -25.94 -25.20 3.81
N HIS A 109 -26.14 -23.91 4.08
CA HIS A 109 -26.51 -22.93 3.06
C HIS A 109 -25.26 -22.34 2.38
N LEU A 110 -24.68 -23.06 1.42
CA LEU A 110 -23.46 -22.64 0.71
C LEU A 110 -23.54 -21.21 0.14
N LYS A 111 -24.70 -20.83 -0.42
CA LYS A 111 -24.92 -19.46 -0.92
C LYS A 111 -24.75 -18.40 0.16
N ARG A 112 -25.25 -18.65 1.38
CA ARG A 112 -25.11 -17.72 2.51
C ARG A 112 -23.66 -17.64 2.98
N GLU A 113 -22.92 -18.75 2.94
CA GLU A 113 -21.48 -18.75 3.24
C GLU A 113 -20.71 -17.90 2.23
N LYS A 114 -21.05 -17.99 0.95
CA LYS A 114 -20.44 -17.17 -0.10
C LYS A 114 -20.75 -15.69 0.10
N GLU A 115 -22.01 -15.34 0.38
CA GLU A 115 -22.39 -13.96 0.68
C GLU A 115 -21.64 -13.41 1.91
N ALA A 116 -21.47 -14.23 2.96
CA ALA A 116 -20.69 -13.86 4.13
C ALA A 116 -19.20 -13.68 3.81
N LEU A 117 -18.61 -14.54 2.98
CA LEU A 117 -17.23 -14.40 2.50
C LEU A 117 -17.04 -13.07 1.75
N LEU A 118 -17.91 -12.77 0.78
CA LEU A 118 -17.83 -11.54 -0.01
C LEU A 118 -18.07 -10.28 0.84
N LEU A 119 -19.01 -10.32 1.79
CA LEU A 119 -19.24 -9.22 2.71
C LEU A 119 -18.03 -8.96 3.62
N ASN A 120 -17.39 -10.02 4.12
CA ASN A 120 -16.17 -9.89 4.93
C ASN A 120 -15.02 -9.33 4.08
N PHE A 121 -14.87 -9.80 2.84
CA PHE A 121 -13.90 -9.22 1.90
C PHE A 121 -14.15 -7.72 1.71
N ASP A 122 -15.38 -7.30 1.38
CA ASP A 122 -15.72 -5.90 1.14
C ASP A 122 -15.37 -5.03 2.35
N LYS A 123 -15.72 -5.47 3.57
CA LYS A 123 -15.42 -4.75 4.81
C LYS A 123 -13.93 -4.61 5.06
N ILE A 124 -13.17 -5.71 4.93
CA ILE A 124 -11.72 -5.69 5.14
C ILE A 124 -11.08 -4.79 4.09
N PHE A 125 -11.45 -4.96 2.83
CA PHE A 125 -10.90 -4.19 1.73
C PHE A 125 -11.13 -2.69 1.92
N LEU A 126 -12.37 -2.26 2.21
CA LEU A 126 -12.68 -0.85 2.44
C LEU A 126 -12.04 -0.30 3.73
N SER A 127 -11.76 -1.14 4.73
CA SER A 127 -10.99 -0.71 5.90
C SER A 127 -9.53 -0.39 5.57
N LEU A 128 -8.98 -0.99 4.51
CA LEU A 128 -7.62 -0.75 4.03
C LEU A 128 -7.57 0.35 2.96
N PHE A 129 -8.65 0.48 2.18
CA PHE A 129 -8.81 1.41 1.05
C PHE A 129 -10.15 2.17 1.14
N PRO A 130 -10.33 3.07 2.11
CA PRO A 130 -11.62 3.71 2.38
C PRO A 130 -12.09 4.62 1.24
N GLY A 131 -11.17 5.22 0.49
CA GLY A 131 -11.47 6.05 -0.68
C GLY A 131 -11.51 5.27 -2.00
N PHE A 132 -11.62 3.94 -1.96
CA PHE A 132 -11.53 3.13 -3.17
C PHE A 132 -12.65 3.43 -4.16
N VAL A 133 -13.89 3.54 -3.69
CA VAL A 133 -15.04 3.71 -4.60
C VAL A 133 -14.97 5.07 -5.28
N GLU A 134 -14.61 6.12 -4.55
CA GLU A 134 -14.41 7.47 -5.06
C GLU A 134 -13.23 7.53 -6.02
N GLY A 135 -12.08 6.98 -5.62
CA GLY A 135 -10.88 6.91 -6.46
C GLY A 135 -11.11 6.11 -7.74
N PHE A 136 -11.87 5.02 -7.66
CA PHE A 136 -12.22 4.19 -8.80
C PHE A 136 -13.19 4.92 -9.75
N ASN A 137 -14.22 5.57 -9.22
CA ASN A 137 -15.17 6.34 -10.02
C ASN A 137 -14.50 7.54 -10.70
N ALA A 138 -13.46 8.13 -10.11
CA ALA A 138 -12.68 9.19 -10.75
C ALA A 138 -11.93 8.72 -12.03
N LEU A 139 -11.74 7.41 -12.22
CA LEU A 139 -11.15 6.82 -13.43
C LEU A 139 -12.20 6.58 -14.53
N LEU A 140 -13.48 6.68 -14.20
CA LEU A 140 -14.60 6.46 -15.12
C LEU A 140 -15.19 7.79 -15.59
N ARG A 141 -15.83 7.78 -16.77
CA ARG A 141 -16.57 8.96 -17.23
C ARG A 141 -17.67 9.31 -16.21
N PRO A 142 -17.93 10.60 -15.92
CA PRO A 142 -18.87 11.00 -14.87
C PRO A 142 -20.27 10.38 -14.99
N GLU A 143 -20.76 10.21 -16.21
CA GLU A 143 -22.05 9.58 -16.53
C GLU A 143 -22.06 8.05 -16.38
N GLU A 144 -20.88 7.43 -16.35
CA GLU A 144 -20.67 5.98 -16.21
C GLU A 144 -20.22 5.58 -14.78
N ALA A 145 -20.20 6.54 -13.84
CA ALA A 145 -19.83 6.28 -12.46
C ALA A 145 -20.69 5.19 -11.83
N ILE A 146 -20.04 4.26 -11.13
CA ILE A 146 -20.71 3.16 -10.44
C ILE A 146 -21.43 3.70 -9.21
N LYS A 147 -22.75 3.47 -9.17
CA LYS A 147 -23.61 3.77 -8.02
C LYS A 147 -23.96 2.48 -7.30
N LEU A 148 -23.61 2.41 -6.02
CA LEU A 148 -23.94 1.29 -5.14
C LEU A 148 -25.41 1.37 -4.71
N LYS A 149 -26.04 0.21 -4.51
CA LYS A 149 -27.38 0.13 -3.92
C LYS A 149 -27.33 0.40 -2.42
N GLU A 150 -28.47 0.69 -1.82
CA GLU A 150 -28.58 0.84 -0.36
C GLU A 150 -28.09 -0.43 0.35
N GLY A 151 -27.15 -0.27 1.28
CA GLY A 151 -26.52 -1.37 2.02
C GLY A 151 -25.43 -2.14 1.26
N GLU A 152 -25.16 -1.82 -0.01
CA GLU A 152 -24.09 -2.46 -0.79
C GLU A 152 -22.75 -1.77 -0.54
N LEU A 153 -21.74 -2.53 -0.13
CA LEU A 153 -20.37 -2.02 0.08
C LEU A 153 -19.59 -1.99 -1.23
N LEU A 154 -19.59 -3.12 -1.95
CA LEU A 154 -19.01 -3.26 -3.28
C LEU A 154 -19.93 -4.12 -4.14
N ASN A 155 -20.07 -3.75 -5.41
CA ASN A 155 -20.73 -4.58 -6.41
C ASN A 155 -19.72 -5.51 -7.10
N PRO A 156 -20.15 -6.47 -7.95
CA PRO A 156 -19.24 -7.38 -8.66
C PRO A 156 -18.16 -6.66 -9.49
N ASP A 157 -18.51 -5.55 -10.15
CA ASP A 157 -17.56 -4.77 -10.94
C ASP A 157 -16.41 -4.29 -10.02
N LEU A 158 -16.73 -3.66 -8.90
CA LEU A 158 -15.76 -3.14 -7.93
C LEU A 158 -14.96 -4.27 -7.26
N ARG A 159 -15.58 -5.41 -6.93
CA ARG A 159 -14.89 -6.55 -6.30
C ARG A 159 -13.79 -7.13 -7.17
N ILE A 160 -14.00 -7.21 -8.49
CA ILE A 160 -12.96 -7.66 -9.42
C ILE A 160 -11.72 -6.76 -9.33
N PHE A 161 -11.92 -5.44 -9.37
CA PHE A 161 -10.82 -4.49 -9.30
C PHE A 161 -10.24 -4.31 -7.90
N ALA A 162 -11.03 -4.57 -6.85
CA ALA A 162 -10.54 -4.67 -5.48
C ALA A 162 -9.58 -5.86 -5.32
N LEU A 163 -9.91 -7.03 -5.89
CA LEU A 163 -8.99 -8.18 -5.90
C LEU A 163 -7.71 -7.89 -6.66
N ILE A 164 -7.79 -7.21 -7.81
CA ILE A 164 -6.61 -6.73 -8.55
C ILE A 164 -5.79 -5.76 -7.69
N ARG A 165 -6.45 -4.82 -6.99
CA ARG A 165 -5.81 -3.87 -6.07
C ARG A 165 -5.09 -4.55 -4.91
N MET A 166 -5.60 -5.70 -4.47
CA MET A 166 -4.99 -6.57 -3.47
C MET A 166 -3.83 -7.41 -4.00
N GLY A 167 -3.48 -7.29 -5.29
CA GLY A 167 -2.38 -8.03 -5.93
C GLY A 167 -2.79 -9.37 -6.55
N ILE A 168 -4.08 -9.69 -6.61
CA ILE A 168 -4.58 -10.89 -7.27
C ILE A 168 -4.81 -10.56 -8.74
N HIS A 169 -3.80 -10.78 -9.57
CA HIS A 169 -3.83 -10.47 -11.01
C HIS A 169 -4.28 -11.65 -11.89
N ASP A 170 -4.29 -12.85 -11.32
CA ASP A 170 -4.67 -14.07 -12.00
C ASP A 170 -6.20 -14.12 -12.18
N THR A 171 -6.64 -14.07 -13.43
CA THR A 171 -8.07 -14.09 -13.79
C THR A 171 -8.76 -15.36 -13.32
N ASP A 172 -8.08 -16.51 -13.34
CA ASP A 172 -8.65 -17.79 -12.90
C ASP A 172 -8.88 -17.76 -11.38
N LYS A 173 -7.95 -17.18 -10.62
CA LYS A 173 -8.14 -16.99 -9.16
C LYS A 173 -9.27 -16.02 -8.85
N ILE A 174 -9.40 -14.92 -9.60
CA ILE A 174 -10.52 -13.99 -9.43
C ILE A 174 -11.84 -14.70 -9.72
N ALA A 175 -11.90 -15.49 -10.79
CA ALA A 175 -13.05 -16.28 -11.18
C ALA A 175 -13.47 -17.25 -10.05
N ASP A 176 -12.52 -17.99 -9.49
CA ASP A 176 -12.73 -18.90 -8.36
C ASP A 176 -13.24 -18.17 -7.11
N ILE A 177 -12.58 -17.07 -6.72
CA ILE A 177 -12.94 -16.28 -5.53
C ILE A 177 -14.34 -15.70 -5.65
N LEU A 178 -14.75 -15.30 -6.85
CA LEU A 178 -16.07 -14.71 -7.10
C LEU A 178 -17.14 -15.72 -7.53
N GLU A 179 -16.78 -16.99 -7.72
CA GLU A 179 -17.65 -18.04 -8.31
C GLU A 179 -18.25 -17.62 -9.66
N TYR A 180 -17.41 -17.04 -10.52
CA TYR A 180 -17.75 -16.72 -11.89
C TYR A 180 -16.94 -17.56 -12.86
N SER A 181 -17.43 -17.67 -14.10
CA SER A 181 -16.57 -18.21 -15.16
C SER A 181 -15.46 -17.22 -15.48
N VAL A 182 -14.32 -17.72 -15.95
CA VAL A 182 -13.20 -16.91 -16.45
C VAL A 182 -13.67 -15.92 -17.53
N ASN A 183 -14.53 -16.37 -18.44
CA ASN A 183 -15.14 -15.53 -19.48
C ASN A 183 -15.98 -14.39 -18.90
N THR A 184 -16.71 -14.67 -17.82
CA THR A 184 -17.49 -13.66 -17.10
C THR A 184 -16.56 -12.58 -16.52
N ILE A 185 -15.42 -12.96 -15.92
CA ILE A 185 -14.43 -11.99 -15.44
C ILE A 185 -13.88 -11.14 -16.59
N TYR A 186 -13.54 -11.74 -17.72
CA TYR A 186 -13.10 -10.99 -18.91
C TYR A 186 -14.16 -9.99 -19.38
N ALA A 187 -15.42 -10.39 -19.44
CA ALA A 187 -16.53 -9.53 -19.83
C ALA A 187 -16.69 -8.34 -18.87
N TYR A 188 -16.61 -8.59 -17.55
CA TYR A 188 -16.66 -7.53 -16.55
C TYR A 188 -15.48 -6.55 -16.68
N LYS A 189 -14.25 -7.04 -16.84
CA LYS A 189 -13.07 -6.19 -17.04
C LYS A 189 -13.21 -5.34 -18.31
N ALA A 190 -13.62 -5.94 -19.42
CA ALA A 190 -13.82 -5.23 -20.69
C ALA A 190 -14.91 -4.15 -20.59
N LYS A 191 -16.05 -4.48 -19.96
CA LYS A 191 -17.16 -3.54 -19.70
C LYS A 191 -16.67 -2.30 -18.95
N ILE A 192 -15.91 -2.49 -17.87
CA ILE A 192 -15.39 -1.37 -17.08
C ILE A 192 -14.32 -0.58 -17.84
N LYS A 193 -13.37 -1.24 -18.50
CA LYS A 193 -12.34 -0.55 -19.29
C LYS A 193 -12.93 0.31 -20.41
N ASN A 194 -14.08 -0.08 -20.97
CA ASN A 194 -14.81 0.72 -21.96
C ASN A 194 -15.46 1.98 -21.37
N LYS A 195 -15.62 2.06 -20.04
CA LYS A 195 -16.17 3.21 -19.30
C LYS A 195 -15.09 4.16 -18.79
N ALA A 196 -13.82 3.78 -18.88
CA ALA A 196 -12.70 4.56 -18.40
C ALA A 196 -12.51 5.87 -19.18
N ILE A 197 -12.00 6.90 -18.50
CA ILE A 197 -11.45 8.12 -19.11
C ILE A 197 -10.00 7.87 -19.56
N VAL A 198 -9.27 7.04 -18.81
CA VAL A 198 -7.88 6.67 -19.08
C VAL A 198 -7.75 5.57 -20.13
N ASN A 199 -6.54 5.37 -20.65
CA ASN A 199 -6.26 4.27 -21.57
C ASN A 199 -6.57 2.90 -20.92
N LYS A 200 -7.16 1.98 -21.68
CA LYS A 200 -7.56 0.64 -21.22
C LYS A 200 -6.38 -0.19 -20.68
N ASP A 201 -5.19 0.03 -21.23
CA ASP A 201 -3.97 -0.66 -20.82
C ASP A 201 -3.38 -0.07 -19.54
N GLU A 202 -3.73 1.18 -19.21
CA GLU A 202 -3.31 1.87 -18.00
C GLU A 202 -4.32 1.75 -16.86
N PHE A 203 -5.60 1.43 -17.17
CA PHE A 203 -6.67 1.39 -16.18
C PHE A 203 -6.34 0.56 -14.93
N GLU A 204 -5.84 -0.68 -15.11
CA GLU A 204 -5.47 -1.53 -13.97
C GLU A 204 -4.31 -0.95 -13.16
N ARG A 205 -3.38 -0.24 -13.81
CA ARG A 205 -2.27 0.45 -13.15
C ARG A 205 -2.76 1.63 -12.32
N GLU A 206 -3.70 2.41 -12.85
CA GLU A 206 -4.32 3.53 -12.13
C GLU A 206 -5.14 3.03 -10.93
N VAL A 207 -5.87 1.93 -11.08
CA VAL A 207 -6.54 1.26 -9.95
C VAL A 207 -5.54 0.92 -8.85
N MET A 208 -4.34 0.43 -9.20
CA MET A 208 -3.27 0.12 -8.22
C MET A 208 -2.74 1.36 -7.49
N GLN A 209 -2.85 2.56 -8.06
CA GLN A 209 -2.40 3.81 -7.44
C GLN A 209 -3.41 4.38 -6.43
N ILE A 210 -4.62 3.83 -6.36
CA ILE A 210 -5.60 4.22 -5.34
C ILE A 210 -4.99 3.98 -3.96
N LYS A 211 -4.91 5.05 -3.17
CA LYS A 211 -4.16 5.09 -1.91
C LYS A 211 -4.82 4.20 -0.85
N ALA A 212 -3.97 3.48 -0.13
CA ALA A 212 -4.32 2.85 1.14
C ALA A 212 -4.30 3.91 2.27
N ILE A 213 -4.79 3.56 3.46
CA ILE A 213 -4.69 4.39 4.68
C ILE A 213 -3.24 4.50 5.17
#